data_AF-A0A6A5XKU2-F1
#
_entry.id   AF-A0A6A5XKU2-F1
#
_cell.length_a   1.000
_cell.length_b   1.000
_cell.length_c   1.000
_cell.angle_alpha   90.00
_cell.angle_beta   90.00
_cell.angle_gamma   90.00
#
_symmetry.space_group_name_H-M   'P 1'
#
loop_
_entity.id
_entity.type
_entity.pdbx_description
1 polymer ?
#
loop_
_entity_poly.entity_id
_entity_poly.type
_entity_poly.pdbx_seq_one_letter_code
_entity_poly.pdbx_strand_id
1 'polypeptide(L)'
;ILHSTFTEAPELIRKELGLPRAFYRAHWEYSKTLSRYVEEHTAAKHCDRPDSKLRPGSAFQSIGDFNFLKDLTRERVNRHLIWLKAYPPSSYVSTFDNFEHAMQRAEFFYHKSKRVAERVLVAKINTKDLTPATIKCRVRQTVTVLATPTLAAEETSEIKEFNIPIWIRADNLPSKTSTLTIEELQNSRADVWVSVHELRYSDMKADPTCRGHPDEWLACGEIQEKYVQKVMPYDGNKLHRREHPGEVVKSAKSTERWTWNWERQWWNLEKNEQTNERSQQQTEVKPSAHSTIEKRMHPDEPEKASKRPRHTDADTNDKSSENESHAPPHCRTCTCSST
;
A
#
# COMPACT_ATOMS: atom_id res chain seq x y z
N ILE A 1 0.31 -10.83 -26.99
CA ILE A 1 1.78 -10.70 -26.80
C ILE A 1 2.00 -9.46 -25.98
N LEU A 2 2.81 -9.57 -24.92
CA LEU A 2 3.11 -8.47 -24.02
C LEU A 2 4.61 -8.32 -23.90
N HIS A 3 5.12 -7.13 -24.16
CA HIS A 3 6.54 -6.82 -24.02
C HIS A 3 6.73 -5.39 -23.51
N SER A 4 7.87 -5.11 -22.89
CA SER A 4 8.26 -3.76 -22.48
C SER A 4 9.35 -3.18 -23.38
N THR A 5 9.24 -1.89 -23.70
CA THR A 5 10.21 -1.11 -24.51
C THR A 5 10.84 0.00 -23.67
N PHE A 6 12.06 0.44 -24.02
CA PHE A 6 12.86 1.40 -23.22
C PHE A 6 13.48 2.57 -24.02
N THR A 7 13.43 2.53 -25.35
CA THR A 7 14.16 3.43 -26.26
C THR A 7 13.27 4.10 -27.31
N GLU A 8 11.96 3.93 -27.24
CA GLU A 8 11.01 4.57 -28.14
C GLU A 8 10.78 6.04 -27.79
N ALA A 9 10.29 6.82 -28.75
CA ALA A 9 10.06 8.25 -28.59
C ALA A 9 9.28 8.64 -27.32
N PRO A 10 8.19 7.94 -26.91
CA PRO A 10 7.50 8.25 -25.65
C PRO A 10 8.35 8.06 -24.40
N GLU A 11 9.28 7.11 -24.41
CA GLU A 11 10.20 6.87 -23.28
C GLU A 11 11.29 7.94 -23.21
N LEU A 12 11.80 8.36 -24.37
CA LEU A 12 12.77 9.45 -24.46
C LEU A 12 12.17 10.77 -23.97
N ILE A 13 10.94 11.11 -24.38
CA ILE A 13 10.23 12.30 -23.91
C ILE A 13 10.03 12.25 -22.38
N ARG A 14 9.57 11.12 -21.83
CA ARG A 14 9.40 10.97 -20.37
C ARG A 14 10.73 11.08 -19.62
N LYS A 15 11.81 10.56 -20.20
CA LYS A 15 13.16 10.70 -19.65
C LYS A 15 13.60 12.16 -19.57
N GLU A 16 13.25 12.96 -20.57
CA GLU A 16 13.54 14.41 -20.62
C GLU A 16 12.68 15.22 -19.63
N LEU A 17 11.39 14.90 -19.52
CA LEU A 17 10.51 15.50 -18.49
C LEU A 17 11.00 15.22 -17.07
N GLY A 18 11.66 14.07 -16.90
CA GLY A 18 12.36 13.70 -15.68
C GLY A 18 11.46 13.11 -14.61
N LEU A 19 12.10 12.51 -13.61
CA LEU A 19 11.44 11.97 -12.43
C LEU A 19 11.39 12.99 -11.30
N PRO A 20 10.41 12.88 -10.40
CA PRO A 20 10.49 13.50 -9.09
C PRO A 20 11.81 13.13 -8.40
N ARG A 21 12.40 14.06 -7.64
CA ARG A 21 13.70 13.85 -6.97
C ARG A 21 13.68 12.70 -5.95
N ALA A 22 12.50 12.41 -5.39
CA ALA A 22 12.24 11.33 -4.47
C ALA A 22 10.74 11.06 -4.45
N PHE A 23 10.35 9.85 -4.07
CA PHE A 23 8.99 9.56 -3.66
C PHE A 23 8.86 9.65 -2.14
N TYR A 24 7.65 9.93 -1.66
CA TYR A 24 7.35 10.06 -0.25
C TYR A 24 6.16 9.19 0.11
N ARG A 25 6.30 8.37 1.16
CA ARG A 25 5.24 7.47 1.62
C ARG A 25 4.84 7.82 3.03
N ALA A 26 3.61 8.30 3.20
CA ALA A 26 2.96 8.32 4.51
C ALA A 26 2.53 6.90 4.88
N HIS A 27 2.98 6.42 6.04
CA HIS A 27 2.61 5.14 6.59
C HIS A 27 2.14 5.31 8.03
N TRP A 28 1.23 4.43 8.42
CA TRP A 28 0.64 4.37 9.75
C TRP A 28 0.26 2.94 10.09
N GLU A 29 0.05 2.66 11.37
CA GLU A 29 -0.12 1.32 11.92
C GLU A 29 -1.24 0.48 11.30
N TYR A 30 -2.29 1.12 10.77
CA TYR A 30 -3.43 0.45 10.13
C TYR A 30 -3.32 0.38 8.59
N SER A 31 -2.17 0.76 8.02
CA SER A 31 -1.94 0.67 6.59
C SER A 31 -2.14 -0.76 6.10
N LYS A 32 -2.79 -0.92 4.94
CA LYS A 32 -2.96 -2.21 4.27
C LYS A 32 -1.73 -2.60 3.45
N THR A 33 -0.56 -2.44 4.05
CA THR A 33 0.75 -2.81 3.52
C THR A 33 1.61 -3.24 4.69
N LEU A 34 2.41 -4.28 4.50
CA LEU A 34 3.44 -4.64 5.47
C LEU A 34 4.55 -3.59 5.44
N SER A 35 5.18 -3.34 6.59
CA SER A 35 6.30 -2.41 6.71
C SER A 35 7.34 -2.91 7.68
N ARG A 36 8.62 -2.63 7.37
CA ARG A 36 9.76 -2.87 8.27
C ARG A 36 9.76 -1.93 9.47
N TYR A 37 9.11 -0.77 9.34
CA TYR A 37 9.16 0.33 10.32
C TYR A 37 8.03 0.24 11.36
N VAL A 38 7.51 -0.96 11.58
CA VAL A 38 6.49 -1.26 12.58
C VAL A 38 6.93 -2.52 13.31
N GLU A 39 6.78 -2.54 14.62
CA GLU A 39 7.12 -3.70 15.42
C GLU A 39 6.17 -4.87 15.12
N GLU A 40 6.70 -6.10 14.96
CA GLU A 40 5.95 -7.27 14.47
C GLU A 40 4.64 -7.51 15.21
N HIS A 41 4.64 -7.36 16.55
CA HIS A 41 3.46 -7.58 17.37
C HIS A 41 2.39 -6.50 17.24
N THR A 42 2.75 -5.36 16.64
CA THR A 42 1.85 -4.21 16.43
C THR A 42 1.48 -3.98 14.97
N ALA A 43 2.10 -4.72 14.05
CA ALA A 43 1.79 -4.67 12.63
C ALA A 43 0.35 -5.14 12.43
N ALA A 44 -0.46 -4.35 11.71
CA ALA A 44 -1.81 -4.75 11.40
C ALA A 44 -1.81 -6.04 10.57
N LYS A 45 -2.35 -7.12 11.16
CA LYS A 45 -2.58 -8.38 10.43
C LYS A 45 -3.69 -8.17 9.41
N HIS A 46 -3.51 -8.68 8.21
CA HIS A 46 -4.57 -8.71 7.22
C HIS A 46 -5.59 -9.78 7.59
N CYS A 47 -6.89 -9.50 7.46
CA CYS A 47 -7.94 -10.48 7.73
C CYS A 47 -7.81 -11.72 6.82
N ASP A 48 -7.50 -11.53 5.55
CA ASP A 48 -7.44 -12.64 4.57
C ASP A 48 -6.09 -13.36 4.53
N ARG A 49 -5.03 -12.70 5.00
CA ARG A 49 -3.66 -13.21 4.96
C ARG A 49 -2.96 -12.88 6.28
N PRO A 50 -3.42 -13.44 7.42
CA PRO A 50 -2.87 -13.12 8.73
C PRO A 50 -1.39 -13.55 8.86
N ASP A 51 -0.96 -14.52 8.05
CA ASP A 51 0.39 -15.06 8.04
C ASP A 51 1.32 -14.35 7.03
N SER A 52 0.86 -13.27 6.38
CA SER A 52 1.69 -12.53 5.44
C SER A 52 2.88 -11.91 6.17
N LYS A 53 4.09 -12.31 5.80
CA LYS A 53 5.33 -11.77 6.33
C LYS A 53 5.99 -10.84 5.31
N LEU A 54 6.66 -9.81 5.83
CA LEU A 54 7.47 -8.93 5.02
C LEU A 54 8.64 -9.73 4.44
N ARG A 55 8.84 -9.64 3.12
CA ARG A 55 9.97 -10.31 2.46
C ARG A 55 11.29 -9.70 2.95
N PRO A 56 12.36 -10.52 3.08
CA PRO A 56 13.67 -10.01 3.45
C PRO A 56 14.14 -8.90 2.49
N GLY A 57 14.60 -7.78 3.04
CA GLY A 57 15.06 -6.63 2.27
C GLY A 57 13.95 -5.68 1.79
N SER A 58 12.68 -6.00 1.99
CA SER A 58 11.56 -5.10 1.67
C SER A 58 11.30 -4.12 2.82
N ALA A 59 11.20 -2.83 2.52
CA ALA A 59 10.77 -1.81 3.49
C ALA A 59 9.26 -1.67 3.56
N PHE A 60 8.58 -1.80 2.41
CA PHE A 60 7.13 -1.81 2.31
C PHE A 60 6.69 -2.88 1.32
N GLN A 61 5.60 -3.57 1.61
CA GLN A 61 5.07 -4.62 0.73
C GLN A 61 3.54 -4.58 0.70
N SER A 62 2.97 -4.66 -0.50
CA SER A 62 1.54 -4.86 -0.67
C SER A 62 1.13 -6.24 -0.18
N ILE A 63 -0.11 -6.36 0.27
CA ILE A 63 -0.62 -7.63 0.80
C ILE A 63 -1.00 -8.58 -0.34
N GLY A 64 -1.49 -8.02 -1.45
CA GLY A 64 -1.66 -8.75 -2.71
C GLY A 64 -0.32 -8.92 -3.41
N ASP A 65 -0.13 -10.09 -4.02
CA ASP A 65 0.99 -10.33 -4.91
C ASP A 65 0.72 -9.65 -6.25
N PHE A 66 1.65 -8.84 -6.72
CA PHE A 66 1.53 -8.16 -8.00
C PHE A 66 1.76 -9.13 -9.16
N ASN A 67 0.81 -9.13 -10.10
CA ASN A 67 0.92 -9.84 -11.36
C ASN A 67 0.56 -8.89 -12.51
N PHE A 68 1.46 -8.68 -13.47
CA PHE A 68 1.24 -7.74 -14.57
C PHE A 68 -0.07 -7.98 -15.33
N LEU A 69 -0.41 -9.23 -15.65
CA LEU A 69 -1.61 -9.55 -16.43
C LEU A 69 -2.90 -9.25 -15.67
N LYS A 70 -2.87 -9.52 -14.36
CA LYS A 70 -4.04 -9.38 -13.50
C LYS A 70 -4.22 -7.96 -13.01
N ASP A 71 -3.14 -7.32 -12.57
CA ASP A 71 -3.18 -6.10 -11.77
C ASP A 71 -2.96 -4.84 -12.60
N LEU A 72 -2.20 -4.89 -13.70
CA LEU A 72 -1.96 -3.73 -14.56
C LEU A 72 -3.15 -3.50 -15.53
N THR A 73 -4.33 -3.41 -14.95
CA THR A 73 -5.60 -3.12 -15.63
C THR A 73 -6.24 -1.87 -15.05
N ARG A 74 -7.07 -1.21 -15.86
CA ARG A 74 -7.80 -0.01 -15.43
C ARG A 74 -8.63 -0.27 -14.18
N GLU A 75 -9.30 -1.42 -14.12
CA GLU A 75 -10.16 -1.81 -13.01
C GLU A 75 -9.37 -1.95 -11.70
N ARG A 76 -8.20 -2.58 -11.76
CA ARG A 76 -7.38 -2.85 -10.58
C ARG A 76 -6.67 -1.61 -10.07
N VAL A 77 -6.18 -0.75 -10.97
CA VAL A 77 -5.63 0.57 -10.62
C VAL A 77 -6.72 1.43 -9.99
N ASN A 78 -7.87 1.62 -10.66
CA ASN A 78 -8.96 2.44 -10.12
C ASN A 78 -9.45 1.91 -8.76
N ARG A 79 -9.54 0.58 -8.60
CA ARG A 79 -9.90 -0.01 -7.31
C ARG A 79 -8.93 0.37 -6.20
N HIS A 80 -7.63 0.45 -6.49
CA HIS A 80 -6.63 0.87 -5.51
C HIS A 80 -6.79 2.34 -5.11
N LEU A 81 -7.13 3.21 -6.07
CA LEU A 81 -7.33 4.64 -5.85
C LEU A 81 -8.60 4.95 -5.05
N ILE A 82 -9.59 4.05 -5.05
CA ILE A 82 -10.76 4.19 -4.18
C ILE A 82 -10.38 3.81 -2.75
N TRP A 83 -10.33 4.82 -1.89
CA TRP A 83 -10.06 4.63 -0.46
C TRP A 83 -11.12 3.71 0.17
N LEU A 84 -10.71 2.92 1.17
CA LEU A 84 -11.53 1.93 1.90
C LEU A 84 -11.86 0.61 1.19
N LYS A 85 -11.43 0.39 -0.06
CA LYS A 85 -11.58 -0.94 -0.70
C LYS A 85 -10.55 -1.94 -0.20
N ALA A 86 -10.85 -2.58 0.94
CA ALA A 86 -9.99 -3.58 1.57
C ALA A 86 -9.89 -4.90 0.78
N TYR A 87 -10.98 -5.33 0.13
CA TYR A 87 -11.04 -6.60 -0.61
C TYR A 87 -11.25 -6.43 -2.12
N PRO A 88 -10.65 -7.28 -2.96
CA PRO A 88 -9.48 -8.12 -2.65
C PRO A 88 -8.27 -7.24 -2.23
N PRO A 89 -7.20 -7.77 -1.63
CA PRO A 89 -6.04 -6.95 -1.27
C PRO A 89 -5.47 -6.18 -2.46
N SER A 90 -4.94 -4.98 -2.18
CA SER A 90 -4.19 -4.25 -3.22
C SER A 90 -2.85 -4.91 -3.46
N SER A 91 -2.42 -4.91 -4.72
CA SER A 91 -1.08 -5.32 -5.16
C SER A 91 -0.12 -4.12 -5.32
N TYR A 92 -0.53 -2.95 -4.83
CA TYR A 92 0.18 -1.68 -4.98
C TYR A 92 0.58 -1.08 -3.64
N VAL A 93 1.72 -0.38 -3.63
CA VAL A 93 2.18 0.45 -2.53
C VAL A 93 2.19 1.92 -2.97
N SER A 94 1.25 2.70 -2.44
CA SER A 94 1.06 4.12 -2.75
C SER A 94 2.18 5.03 -2.21
N THR A 95 2.58 6.02 -2.99
CA THR A 95 3.56 7.06 -2.64
C THR A 95 3.19 8.36 -3.34
N PHE A 96 3.84 9.46 -2.96
CA PHE A 96 3.63 10.80 -3.51
C PHE A 96 4.92 11.32 -4.14
N ASP A 97 4.79 12.10 -5.21
CA ASP A 97 5.94 12.74 -5.89
C ASP A 97 6.54 13.94 -5.15
N ASN A 98 5.87 14.44 -4.13
CA ASN A 98 6.36 15.53 -3.31
C ASN A 98 6.11 15.32 -1.82
N PHE A 99 6.87 16.06 -1.03
CA PHE A 99 6.90 15.93 0.42
C PHE A 99 5.61 16.47 1.06
N GLU A 100 5.09 17.58 0.54
CA GLU A 100 3.95 18.31 1.06
C GLU A 100 2.68 17.44 1.04
N HIS A 101 2.45 16.68 -0.02
CA HIS A 101 1.28 15.79 -0.11
C HIS A 101 1.40 14.58 0.82
N ALA A 102 2.61 14.02 0.97
CA ALA A 102 2.84 12.98 1.97
C ALA A 102 2.61 13.51 3.41
N MET A 103 2.98 14.76 3.68
CA MET A 103 2.74 15.41 4.96
C MET A 103 1.24 15.63 5.20
N GLN A 104 0.51 16.20 4.22
CA GLN A 104 -0.94 16.36 4.30
C GLN A 104 -1.64 15.01 4.55
N ARG A 105 -1.11 13.94 3.96
CA ARG A 105 -1.61 12.58 4.20
C ARG A 105 -1.33 12.08 5.61
N ALA A 106 -0.14 12.34 6.15
CA ALA A 106 0.21 12.03 7.53
C ALA A 106 -0.68 12.79 8.53
N GLU A 107 -0.89 14.08 8.32
CA GLU A 107 -1.81 14.93 9.10
C GLU A 107 -3.24 14.42 9.03
N PHE A 108 -3.72 14.02 7.83
CA PHE A 108 -5.03 13.44 7.67
C PHE A 108 -5.20 12.18 8.53
N PHE A 109 -4.23 11.26 8.53
CA PHE A 109 -4.29 10.05 9.35
C PHE A 109 -4.28 10.35 10.86
N TYR A 110 -3.57 11.39 11.27
CA TYR A 110 -3.47 11.72 12.69
C TYR A 110 -4.67 12.54 13.21
N HIS A 111 -5.33 13.33 12.36
CA HIS A 111 -6.32 14.32 12.81
C HIS A 111 -7.72 14.15 12.24
N LYS A 112 -7.85 13.56 11.05
CA LYS A 112 -9.10 13.63 10.27
C LYS A 112 -9.65 12.26 9.92
N SER A 113 -8.87 11.18 9.98
CA SER A 113 -9.38 9.84 9.70
C SER A 113 -10.29 9.33 10.80
N LYS A 114 -11.35 8.60 10.40
CA LYS A 114 -12.29 7.93 11.33
C LYS A 114 -11.59 7.01 12.33
N ARG A 115 -10.47 6.43 11.94
CA ARG A 115 -9.54 5.72 12.82
C ARG A 115 -8.34 6.63 13.02
N VAL A 116 -8.21 7.23 14.20
CA VAL A 116 -7.10 8.14 14.50
C VAL A 116 -5.82 7.32 14.55
N ALA A 117 -4.81 7.76 13.80
CA ALA A 117 -3.47 7.21 13.85
C ALA A 117 -2.73 7.75 15.06
N GLU A 118 -1.98 6.89 15.73
CA GLU A 118 -1.06 7.26 16.79
C GLU A 118 0.39 7.13 16.34
N ARG A 119 0.68 6.30 15.32
CA ARG A 119 2.03 5.92 14.93
C ARG A 119 2.23 6.17 13.45
N VAL A 120 2.42 7.43 13.12
CA VAL A 120 2.59 7.88 11.73
C VAL A 120 4.06 8.15 11.43
N LEU A 121 4.47 7.81 10.21
CA LEU A 121 5.78 8.15 9.68
C LEU A 121 5.68 8.52 8.20
N VAL A 122 6.70 9.23 7.71
CA VAL A 122 6.90 9.50 6.30
C VAL A 122 8.26 8.95 5.89
N ALA A 123 8.27 8.06 4.91
CA ALA A 123 9.51 7.54 4.31
C ALA A 123 9.83 8.31 3.03
N LYS A 124 11.09 8.71 2.87
CA LYS A 124 11.64 9.26 1.63
C LYS A 124 12.32 8.14 0.84
N ILE A 125 11.92 7.96 -0.40
CA ILE A 125 12.34 6.86 -1.28
C ILE A 125 13.09 7.43 -2.48
N ASN A 126 14.25 6.86 -2.77
CA ASN A 126 15.11 7.26 -3.86
C ASN A 126 14.50 6.86 -5.22
N THR A 127 14.40 7.81 -6.14
CA THR A 127 13.96 7.59 -7.53
C THR A 127 15.13 7.40 -8.51
N LYS A 128 16.37 7.55 -8.04
CA LYS A 128 17.57 7.34 -8.88
C LYS A 128 17.52 5.96 -9.53
N ASP A 129 17.96 5.92 -10.79
CA ASP A 129 18.10 4.72 -11.61
C ASP A 129 16.76 4.10 -12.10
N LEU A 130 15.62 4.73 -11.79
CA LEU A 130 14.37 4.45 -12.48
C LEU A 130 14.45 4.94 -13.93
N THR A 131 14.13 4.05 -14.86
CA THR A 131 14.15 4.31 -16.30
C THR A 131 12.74 4.17 -16.84
N PRO A 132 12.25 5.08 -17.70
CA PRO A 132 10.93 4.96 -18.29
C PRO A 132 10.89 3.77 -19.24
N ALA A 133 9.80 3.02 -19.21
CA ALA A 133 9.53 1.93 -20.12
C ALA A 133 8.04 1.88 -20.47
N THR A 134 7.66 1.24 -21.57
CA THR A 134 6.25 1.08 -21.97
C THR A 134 5.92 -0.39 -22.08
N ILE A 135 4.91 -0.85 -21.35
CA ILE A 135 4.33 -2.18 -21.60
C ILE A 135 3.35 -2.06 -22.76
N LYS A 136 3.65 -2.77 -23.85
CA LYS A 136 2.76 -2.92 -24.99
C LYS A 136 1.93 -4.17 -24.80
N CYS A 137 0.61 -4.03 -24.78
CA CYS A 137 -0.31 -5.15 -24.69
C CYS A 137 -1.30 -5.18 -25.86
N ARG A 138 -1.65 -6.39 -26.29
CA ARG A 138 -2.71 -6.64 -27.27
C ARG A 138 -3.87 -7.30 -26.55
N VAL A 139 -5.02 -6.62 -26.51
CA VAL A 139 -6.24 -7.11 -25.86
C VAL A 139 -7.29 -7.36 -26.93
N ARG A 140 -7.87 -8.56 -26.93
CA ARG A 140 -9.06 -8.85 -27.74
C ARG A 140 -10.28 -8.29 -27.01
N GLN A 141 -10.92 -7.31 -27.61
CA GLN A 141 -12.18 -6.74 -27.13
C GLN A 141 -13.31 -7.35 -27.95
N THR A 142 -14.22 -8.06 -27.29
CA THR A 142 -15.47 -8.51 -27.89
C THR A 142 -16.55 -7.49 -27.55
N VAL A 143 -17.18 -6.90 -28.57
CA VAL A 143 -18.32 -6.00 -28.43
C VAL A 143 -19.55 -6.75 -28.93
N THR A 144 -20.49 -6.98 -28.02
CA THR A 144 -21.80 -7.49 -28.37
C THR A 144 -22.65 -6.33 -28.85
N VAL A 145 -22.91 -6.27 -30.16
CA VAL A 145 -23.79 -5.28 -30.76
C VAL A 145 -25.17 -5.90 -30.84
N LEU A 146 -26.13 -5.33 -30.11
CA LEU A 146 -27.53 -5.70 -30.23
C LEU A 146 -28.07 -5.13 -31.55
N ALA A 147 -28.13 -5.96 -32.59
CA ALA A 147 -28.73 -5.57 -33.85
C ALA A 147 -30.25 -5.44 -33.68
N THR A 148 -30.74 -4.21 -33.60
CA THR A 148 -32.16 -3.91 -33.79
C THR A 148 -32.43 -3.92 -35.30
N PRO A 149 -33.43 -4.64 -35.83
CA PRO A 149 -34.64 -5.12 -35.17
C PRO A 149 -34.69 -6.62 -34.85
N THR A 150 -33.65 -7.41 -35.12
CA THR A 150 -33.72 -8.88 -35.17
C THR A 150 -33.46 -9.62 -33.86
N LEU A 151 -33.22 -8.94 -32.72
CA LEU A 151 -32.86 -9.56 -31.42
C LEU A 151 -31.62 -10.49 -31.48
N ALA A 152 -30.95 -10.59 -32.63
CA ALA A 152 -29.72 -11.34 -32.78
C ALA A 152 -28.57 -10.48 -32.24
N ALA A 153 -27.87 -11.01 -31.25
CA ALA A 153 -26.62 -10.42 -30.79
C ALA A 153 -25.52 -10.78 -31.80
N GLU A 154 -24.95 -9.78 -32.46
CA GLU A 154 -23.75 -9.97 -33.25
C GLU A 154 -22.53 -9.68 -32.37
N GLU A 155 -21.66 -10.68 -32.23
CA GLU A 155 -20.39 -10.51 -31.54
C GLU A 155 -19.31 -10.10 -32.54
N THR A 156 -18.83 -8.86 -32.41
CA THR A 156 -17.66 -8.39 -33.15
C THR A 156 -16.45 -8.42 -32.21
N SER A 157 -15.35 -9.03 -32.67
CA SER A 157 -14.10 -9.07 -31.91
C SER A 157 -13.05 -8.21 -32.62
N GLU A 158 -12.49 -7.25 -31.90
CA GLU A 158 -11.41 -6.37 -32.36
C GLU A 158 -10.16 -6.61 -31.48
N ILE A 159 -8.98 -6.59 -32.09
CA ILE A 159 -7.72 -6.59 -31.32
C ILE A 159 -7.27 -5.14 -31.18
N LYS A 160 -7.17 -4.65 -29.94
CA LYS A 160 -6.66 -3.32 -29.63
C LYS A 160 -5.28 -3.42 -29.01
N GLU A 161 -4.42 -2.49 -29.38
CA GLU A 161 -3.11 -2.29 -28.77
C GLU A 161 -3.23 -1.21 -27.69
N PHE A 162 -2.56 -1.44 -26.57
CA PHE A 162 -2.51 -0.51 -25.44
C PHE A 162 -1.06 -0.32 -25.01
N ASN A 163 -0.70 0.92 -24.76
CA ASN A 163 0.60 1.33 -24.26
C ASN A 163 0.44 1.79 -22.81
N ILE A 164 1.10 1.09 -21.91
CA ILE A 164 1.05 1.36 -20.47
C ILE A 164 2.40 1.92 -20.03
N PRO A 165 2.47 3.21 -19.68
CA PRO A 165 3.70 3.82 -19.20
C PRO A 165 4.04 3.26 -17.81
N ILE A 166 5.26 2.77 -17.67
CA ILE A 166 5.83 2.30 -16.41
C ILE A 166 7.22 2.90 -16.22
N TRP A 167 7.76 2.73 -15.02
CA TRP A 167 9.14 3.05 -14.67
C TRP A 167 9.77 1.85 -14.00
N ILE A 168 10.97 1.45 -14.44
CA ILE A 168 11.64 0.25 -13.94
C ILE A 168 13.01 0.63 -13.41
N ARG A 169 13.37 0.13 -12.22
CA ARG A 169 14.75 0.18 -11.75
C ARG A 169 15.51 -1.04 -12.25
N ALA A 170 16.61 -0.78 -12.96
CA ALA A 170 17.30 -1.78 -13.75
C ALA A 170 18.20 -2.75 -12.95
N ASP A 171 18.24 -2.66 -11.61
CA ASP A 171 19.15 -3.44 -10.77
C ASP A 171 19.08 -4.95 -11.00
N ASN A 172 17.93 -5.47 -11.44
CA ASN A 172 17.71 -6.89 -11.71
C ASN A 172 17.38 -7.20 -13.18
N LEU A 173 17.47 -6.23 -14.10
CA LEU A 173 17.13 -6.47 -15.49
C LEU A 173 18.26 -7.21 -16.22
N PRO A 174 17.98 -8.27 -17.01
CA PRO A 174 18.98 -9.04 -17.73
C PRO A 174 19.83 -8.18 -18.69
N SER A 175 19.20 -7.15 -19.29
CA SER A 175 19.87 -6.13 -20.09
C SER A 175 19.11 -4.82 -19.99
N LYS A 176 19.81 -3.68 -20.03
CA LYS A 176 19.21 -2.34 -19.89
C LYS A 176 18.53 -1.83 -21.17
N THR A 177 18.63 -2.57 -22.29
CA THR A 177 18.31 -2.04 -23.62
C THR A 177 17.49 -2.99 -24.49
N SER A 178 17.27 -4.24 -24.06
CA SER A 178 16.44 -5.18 -24.82
C SER A 178 14.96 -5.05 -24.44
N THR A 179 14.10 -5.21 -25.42
CA THR A 179 12.70 -5.53 -25.19
C THR A 179 12.60 -6.76 -24.29
N LEU A 180 11.82 -6.68 -23.20
CA LEU A 180 11.60 -7.80 -22.29
C LEU A 180 10.17 -8.31 -22.42
N THR A 181 9.99 -9.62 -22.35
CA THR A 181 8.67 -10.21 -22.13
C THR A 181 8.19 -9.91 -20.72
N ILE A 182 6.87 -9.93 -20.51
CA ILE A 182 6.31 -9.75 -19.16
C ILE A 182 6.74 -10.87 -18.20
N GLU A 183 6.97 -12.08 -18.71
CA GLU A 183 7.45 -13.19 -17.90
C GLU A 183 8.89 -12.93 -17.42
N GLU A 184 9.77 -12.47 -18.30
CA GLU A 184 11.13 -12.05 -17.90
C GLU A 184 11.09 -10.91 -16.90
N LEU A 185 10.22 -9.90 -17.11
CA LEU A 185 10.06 -8.79 -16.17
C LEU A 185 9.54 -9.26 -14.80
N GLN A 186 8.54 -10.13 -14.78
CA GLN A 186 8.01 -10.72 -13.53
C GLN A 186 9.06 -11.56 -12.81
N ASN A 187 9.80 -12.39 -13.54
CA ASN A 187 10.83 -13.28 -13.00
C ASN A 187 12.06 -12.52 -12.51
N SER A 188 12.37 -11.36 -13.12
CA SER A 188 13.46 -10.49 -12.68
C SER A 188 13.21 -9.83 -11.32
N ARG A 189 11.96 -9.85 -10.82
CA ARG A 189 11.55 -9.09 -9.61
C ARG A 189 12.01 -7.63 -9.70
N ALA A 190 11.85 -7.03 -10.88
CA ALA A 190 12.22 -5.64 -11.08
C ALA A 190 11.35 -4.72 -10.20
N ASP A 191 11.95 -3.63 -9.75
CA ASP A 191 11.27 -2.57 -9.02
C ASP A 191 10.48 -1.73 -10.04
N VAL A 192 9.17 -2.01 -10.17
CA VAL A 192 8.30 -1.40 -11.17
C VAL A 192 7.34 -0.40 -10.53
N TRP A 193 7.20 0.75 -11.17
CA TRP A 193 6.38 1.86 -10.72
C TRP A 193 5.46 2.35 -11.83
N VAL A 194 4.32 2.88 -11.44
CA VAL A 194 3.39 3.58 -12.34
C VAL A 194 2.99 4.92 -11.75
N SER A 195 2.98 5.96 -12.59
CA SER A 195 2.42 7.26 -12.23
C SER A 195 0.93 7.28 -12.50
N VAL A 196 0.11 7.61 -11.50
CA VAL A 196 -1.34 7.74 -11.69
C VAL A 196 -1.66 8.84 -12.72
N HIS A 197 -0.85 9.91 -12.76
CA HIS A 197 -0.95 10.93 -13.79
C HIS A 197 -0.73 10.34 -15.18
N GLU A 198 0.39 9.67 -15.42
CA GLU A 198 0.69 9.08 -16.74
C GLU A 198 -0.39 8.08 -17.17
N LEU A 199 -0.89 7.25 -16.24
CA LEU A 199 -1.95 6.29 -16.54
C LEU A 199 -3.26 6.94 -17.00
N ARG A 200 -3.59 8.15 -16.52
CA ARG A 200 -4.79 8.90 -16.95
C ARG A 200 -4.69 9.38 -18.40
N TYR A 201 -3.48 9.69 -18.86
CA TYR A 201 -3.22 10.16 -20.22
C TYR A 201 -2.75 9.06 -21.17
N SER A 202 -2.59 7.83 -20.68
CA SER A 202 -2.27 6.64 -21.47
C SER A 202 -3.52 5.96 -22.05
N ASP A 203 -3.32 4.91 -22.85
CA ASP A 203 -4.40 4.07 -23.39
C ASP A 203 -5.24 3.39 -22.28
N MET A 204 -4.69 3.24 -21.07
CA MET A 204 -5.41 2.70 -19.90
C MET A 204 -6.54 3.63 -19.44
N LYS A 205 -6.41 4.94 -19.65
CA LYS A 205 -7.38 5.97 -19.26
C LYS A 205 -7.90 5.75 -17.83
N ALA A 206 -6.98 5.63 -16.88
CA ALA A 206 -7.33 5.51 -15.46
C ALA A 206 -8.35 6.60 -15.08
N ASP A 207 -9.35 6.24 -14.28
CA ASP A 207 -10.55 7.06 -14.15
C ASP A 207 -10.22 8.46 -13.58
N PRO A 208 -10.48 9.54 -14.34
CA PRO A 208 -10.20 10.90 -13.87
C PRO A 208 -11.11 11.29 -12.70
N THR A 209 -12.25 10.60 -12.51
CA THR A 209 -13.17 10.82 -11.39
C THR A 209 -12.69 10.22 -10.08
N CYS A 210 -11.64 9.40 -10.09
CA CYS A 210 -10.85 9.10 -8.88
C CYS A 210 -10.09 10.38 -8.46
N ARG A 211 -10.84 11.36 -7.95
CA ARG A 211 -10.35 12.69 -7.57
C ARG A 211 -9.28 12.58 -6.48
N GLY A 212 -8.23 13.40 -6.59
CA GLY A 212 -7.30 13.64 -5.47
C GLY A 212 -5.96 12.90 -5.49
N HIS A 213 -5.56 12.30 -6.62
CA HIS A 213 -4.31 11.51 -6.73
C HIS A 213 -3.41 11.81 -7.95
N PRO A 214 -3.38 13.02 -8.55
CA PRO A 214 -2.51 13.28 -9.70
C PRO A 214 -1.00 13.14 -9.37
N ASP A 215 -0.66 13.28 -8.10
CA ASP A 215 0.67 13.24 -7.51
C ASP A 215 1.04 11.84 -6.98
N GLU A 216 0.13 10.88 -7.11
CA GLU A 216 0.31 9.53 -6.57
C GLU A 216 1.09 8.64 -7.54
N TRP A 217 2.04 7.91 -6.98
CA TRP A 217 2.87 6.90 -7.65
C TRP A 217 2.69 5.56 -6.96
N LEU A 218 2.53 4.50 -7.74
CA LEU A 218 2.28 3.16 -7.23
C LEU A 218 3.48 2.28 -7.49
N ALA A 219 4.10 1.76 -6.43
CA ALA A 219 5.03 0.64 -6.56
C ALA A 219 4.23 -0.65 -6.76
N CYS A 220 4.62 -1.45 -7.76
CA CYS A 220 3.98 -2.70 -8.11
C CYS A 220 4.52 -3.84 -7.23
N GLY A 221 3.90 -4.04 -6.06
CA GLY A 221 4.22 -5.13 -5.14
C GLY A 221 5.01 -4.71 -3.91
N GLU A 222 6.22 -4.17 -4.07
CA GLU A 222 7.07 -3.84 -2.91
C GLU A 222 8.03 -2.69 -3.17
N ILE A 223 8.56 -2.12 -2.09
CA ILE A 223 9.61 -1.11 -2.09
C ILE A 223 10.77 -1.69 -1.27
N GLN A 224 11.93 -1.83 -1.90
CA GLN A 224 13.13 -2.36 -1.26
C GLN A 224 13.72 -1.35 -0.26
N GLU A 225 14.22 -1.86 0.87
CA GLU A 225 14.81 -1.09 1.95
C GLU A 225 16.01 -0.26 1.50
N LYS A 226 16.85 -0.80 0.61
CA LYS A 226 17.99 -0.08 0.04
C LYS A 226 17.62 1.22 -0.68
N TYR A 227 16.35 1.39 -1.07
CA TYR A 227 15.88 2.62 -1.72
C TYR A 227 15.25 3.60 -0.74
N VAL A 228 14.99 3.21 0.50
CA VAL A 228 14.50 4.15 1.53
C VAL A 228 15.69 4.96 2.04
N GLN A 229 15.72 6.24 1.69
CA GLN A 229 16.77 7.17 2.09
C GLN A 229 16.59 7.62 3.54
N LYS A 230 15.35 7.69 3.99
CA LYS A 230 15.01 8.28 5.29
C LYS A 230 13.64 7.87 5.77
N VAL A 231 13.49 7.73 7.08
CA VAL A 231 12.22 7.57 7.77
C VAL A 231 12.10 8.68 8.80
N MET A 232 10.96 9.36 8.80
CA MET A 232 10.71 10.55 9.63
C MET A 232 9.42 10.32 10.41
N PRO A 233 9.42 10.29 11.75
CA PRO A 233 8.19 10.14 12.52
C PRO A 233 7.38 11.44 12.48
N TYR A 234 6.06 11.29 12.41
CA TYR A 234 5.10 12.38 12.60
C TYR A 234 4.47 12.22 13.98
N ASP A 235 4.70 13.18 14.87
CA ASP A 235 4.29 13.10 16.27
C ASP A 235 2.85 13.56 16.53
N GLY A 236 2.16 14.04 15.51
CA GLY A 236 0.85 14.67 15.63
C GLY A 236 0.87 16.20 15.55
N ASN A 237 2.03 16.83 15.56
CA ASN A 237 2.19 18.29 15.42
C ASN A 237 3.20 18.65 14.34
N LYS A 238 4.30 17.90 14.24
CA LYS A 238 5.37 18.12 13.28
C LYS A 238 5.99 16.80 12.81
N LEU A 239 6.55 16.83 11.61
CA LEU A 239 7.37 15.74 11.10
C LEU A 239 8.83 15.97 11.49
N HIS A 240 9.40 15.02 12.22
CA HIS A 240 10.77 15.11 12.70
C HIS A 240 11.73 14.65 11.61
N ARG A 241 12.27 15.64 10.89
CA ARG A 241 13.15 15.38 9.74
C ARG A 241 14.54 14.91 10.14
N ARG A 242 14.97 14.96 11.39
CA ARG A 242 16.30 14.49 11.82
C ARG A 242 16.27 14.23 13.31
N GLU A 243 17.18 13.37 13.75
CA GLU A 243 17.45 13.22 15.17
C GLU A 243 18.06 14.52 15.72
N HIS A 244 17.56 14.93 16.86
CA HIS A 244 18.06 16.07 17.62
C HIS A 244 18.59 15.53 18.95
N PRO A 245 19.86 15.80 19.32
CA PRO A 245 20.42 15.31 20.57
C PRO A 245 19.55 15.69 21.77
N GLY A 246 19.15 14.69 22.55
CA GLY A 246 18.30 14.86 23.74
C GLY A 246 16.80 15.01 23.47
N GLU A 247 16.34 15.08 22.22
CA GLU A 247 14.90 15.13 21.88
C GLU A 247 14.32 13.72 21.81
N VAL A 248 13.37 13.41 22.70
CA VAL A 248 12.55 12.20 22.61
C VAL A 248 11.26 12.54 21.87
N VAL A 249 11.08 11.94 20.70
CA VAL A 249 9.84 12.10 19.91
C VAL A 249 8.76 11.20 20.48
N LYS A 250 7.62 11.78 20.87
CA LYS A 250 6.47 11.08 21.48
C LYS A 250 5.22 11.28 20.65
N SER A 251 4.36 10.27 20.54
CA SER A 251 3.06 10.45 19.90
C SER A 251 2.16 11.34 20.77
N ALA A 252 1.77 12.51 20.25
CA ALA A 252 1.13 13.57 21.04
C ALA A 252 -0.27 13.25 21.55
N LYS A 253 -1.05 12.45 20.81
CA LYS A 253 -2.45 12.13 21.13
C LYS A 253 -2.66 10.66 21.51
N SER A 254 -1.60 9.87 21.59
CA SER A 254 -1.76 8.48 22.02
C SER A 254 -2.05 8.42 23.53
N THR A 255 -2.96 7.51 23.89
CA THR A 255 -3.18 7.14 25.30
C THR A 255 -2.02 6.34 25.88
N GLU A 256 -1.26 5.67 25.01
CA GLU A 256 -0.08 4.90 25.34
C GLU A 256 1.20 5.73 25.14
N ARG A 257 2.26 5.38 25.85
CA ARG A 257 3.54 6.11 25.79
C ARG A 257 4.40 5.60 24.64
N TRP A 258 4.01 5.95 23.41
CA TRP A 258 4.81 5.65 22.23
C TRP A 258 5.95 6.66 22.05
N THR A 259 7.16 6.14 21.93
CA THR A 259 8.37 6.90 21.60
C THR A 259 8.97 6.43 20.29
N TRP A 260 9.56 7.34 19.52
CA TRP A 260 10.30 6.95 18.33
C TRP A 260 11.70 6.43 18.70
N ASN A 261 12.08 5.30 18.12
CA ASN A 261 13.43 4.79 18.18
C ASN A 261 14.18 5.15 16.88
N TRP A 262 15.17 6.05 16.97
CA TRP A 262 15.95 6.50 15.82
C TRP A 262 16.86 5.43 15.21
N GLU A 263 17.40 4.53 16.02
CA GLU A 263 18.25 3.41 15.58
C GLU A 263 17.46 2.39 14.76
N ARG A 264 16.29 1.98 15.27
CA ARG A 264 15.42 0.98 14.63
C ARG A 264 14.43 1.57 13.63
N GLN A 265 14.24 2.89 13.65
CA GLN A 265 13.30 3.64 12.81
C GLN A 265 11.85 3.17 12.93
N TRP A 266 11.37 2.99 14.16
CA TRP A 266 9.97 2.66 14.44
C TRP A 266 9.49 3.22 15.77
N TRP A 267 8.18 3.14 16.02
CA TRP A 267 7.57 3.50 17.30
C TRP A 267 7.68 2.35 18.30
N ASN A 268 8.23 2.62 19.49
CA ASN A 268 8.34 1.71 20.63
C ASN A 268 7.32 2.10 21.71
N LEU A 269 6.64 1.09 22.27
CA LEU A 269 5.85 1.28 23.49
C LEU A 269 6.79 1.28 24.69
N GLU A 270 6.83 2.38 25.45
CA GLU A 270 7.54 2.40 26.74
C GLU A 270 6.88 1.38 27.68
N LYS A 271 7.63 0.34 28.10
CA LYS A 271 7.16 -0.57 29.14
C LYS A 271 7.18 0.17 30.46
N ASN A 272 6.02 0.31 31.12
CA ASN A 272 5.99 0.79 32.50
C ASN A 272 6.75 -0.21 33.38
N GLU A 273 7.95 0.17 33.85
CA GLU A 273 8.78 -0.67 34.72
C GLU A 273 8.05 -1.11 36.00
N GLN A 274 7.05 -0.33 36.45
CA GLN A 274 6.23 -0.62 37.63
C GLN A 274 5.35 -1.88 37.51
N THR A 275 5.05 -2.38 36.31
CA THR A 275 4.22 -3.58 36.16
C THR A 275 5.01 -4.87 36.41
N ASN A 276 6.34 -4.85 36.20
CA ASN A 276 7.18 -6.04 36.42
C ASN A 276 7.44 -6.34 37.90
N GLU A 277 7.48 -5.32 38.77
CA GLU A 277 7.68 -5.53 40.21
C GLU A 277 6.48 -6.25 40.86
N ARG A 278 5.24 -5.98 40.40
CA ARG A 278 4.05 -6.72 40.88
C ARG A 278 4.00 -8.17 40.42
N SER A 279 4.50 -8.47 39.23
CA SER A 279 4.56 -9.86 38.73
C SER A 279 5.68 -10.67 39.39
N GLN A 280 6.79 -10.03 39.78
CA GLN A 280 7.85 -10.68 40.54
C GLN A 280 7.48 -10.87 42.03
N GLN A 281 6.72 -9.96 42.64
CA GLN A 281 6.22 -10.14 44.01
C GLN A 281 5.13 -11.22 44.15
N GLN A 282 4.43 -11.59 43.06
CA GLN A 282 3.47 -12.70 43.09
C GLN A 282 4.10 -14.09 42.85
N THR A 283 5.36 -14.16 42.42
CA THR A 283 6.07 -15.45 42.23
C THR A 283 6.84 -15.92 43.47
N GLU A 284 6.92 -15.11 44.54
CA GLU A 284 7.52 -15.48 45.83
C GLU A 284 6.51 -16.01 46.87
N VAL A 285 5.36 -16.55 46.44
CA VAL A 285 4.55 -17.39 47.34
C VAL A 285 5.19 -18.77 47.40
N LYS A 286 5.92 -19.02 48.50
CA LYS A 286 6.49 -20.31 48.90
C LYS A 286 5.53 -21.48 48.57
N PRO A 287 6.02 -22.57 47.95
CA PRO A 287 5.23 -23.79 47.83
C PRO A 287 4.98 -24.34 49.23
N SER A 288 3.74 -24.22 49.71
CA SER A 288 3.27 -24.94 50.90
C SER A 288 3.22 -26.43 50.57
N ALA A 289 3.89 -27.21 51.40
CA ALA A 289 3.88 -28.65 51.35
C ALA A 289 2.48 -29.24 51.56
N HIS A 290 2.30 -30.45 51.02
CA HIS A 290 1.20 -31.40 51.20
C HIS A 290 -0.11 -31.15 50.45
N SER A 291 -0.36 -32.01 49.45
CA SER A 291 -1.47 -32.97 49.52
C SER A 291 -1.35 -33.99 48.39
N THR A 292 -0.96 -35.22 48.77
CA THR A 292 -1.06 -36.42 47.94
C THR A 292 -2.53 -36.81 47.87
N ILE A 293 -3.16 -36.74 46.70
CA ILE A 293 -4.47 -37.37 46.46
C ILE A 293 -4.36 -38.31 45.27
N GLU A 294 -4.80 -39.53 45.54
CA GLU A 294 -4.69 -40.73 44.75
C GLU A 294 -5.40 -40.65 43.40
N LYS A 295 -4.76 -41.29 42.42
CA LYS A 295 -5.36 -41.67 41.14
C LYS A 295 -6.56 -42.59 41.37
N ARG A 296 -7.76 -42.14 41.00
CA ARG A 296 -8.85 -43.04 40.58
C ARG A 296 -9.00 -42.98 39.08
N MET A 297 -8.64 -44.09 38.43
CA MET A 297 -9.04 -44.41 37.07
C MET A 297 -10.54 -44.70 37.07
N HIS A 298 -11.29 -44.09 36.16
CA HIS A 298 -12.51 -44.65 35.62
C HIS A 298 -12.59 -44.36 34.11
N PRO A 299 -13.15 -45.29 33.32
CA PRO A 299 -13.05 -45.31 31.86
C PRO A 299 -14.25 -44.65 31.17
N ASP A 300 -14.03 -44.37 29.89
CA ASP A 300 -14.99 -44.29 28.78
C ASP A 300 -16.23 -43.40 28.93
N GLU A 301 -16.22 -42.24 28.26
CA GLU A 301 -17.41 -41.74 27.55
C GLU A 301 -17.06 -40.97 26.26
N PRO A 302 -17.94 -41.02 25.25
CA PRO A 302 -17.58 -40.83 23.84
C PRO A 302 -17.61 -39.37 23.35
N GLU A 303 -16.83 -39.15 22.29
CA GLU A 303 -16.76 -37.93 21.48
C GLU A 303 -18.14 -37.38 21.09
N LYS A 304 -18.45 -36.17 21.57
CA LYS A 304 -19.48 -35.32 20.97
C LYS A 304 -18.83 -34.28 20.05
N ALA A 305 -19.04 -34.48 18.76
CA ALA A 305 -18.74 -33.54 17.70
C ALA A 305 -19.42 -32.18 17.95
N SER A 306 -18.62 -31.17 18.29
CA SER A 306 -19.06 -29.79 18.40
C SER A 306 -19.05 -29.12 17.02
N LYS A 307 -20.24 -29.04 16.41
CA LYS A 307 -20.51 -28.22 15.23
C LYS A 307 -20.35 -26.75 15.60
N ARG A 308 -19.27 -26.11 15.14
CA ARG A 308 -19.19 -24.65 15.11
C ARG A 308 -20.15 -24.11 14.04
N PRO A 309 -21.04 -23.16 14.35
CA PRO A 309 -21.78 -22.44 13.32
C PRO A 309 -20.82 -21.52 12.54
N ARG A 310 -20.92 -21.57 11.21
CA ARG A 310 -20.33 -20.58 10.32
C ARG A 310 -20.99 -19.23 10.61
N HIS A 311 -20.20 -18.24 11.00
CA HIS A 311 -20.60 -16.84 10.91
C HIS A 311 -20.87 -16.51 9.44
N THR A 312 -22.13 -16.27 9.10
CA THR A 312 -22.53 -15.50 7.94
C THR A 312 -22.41 -14.03 8.32
N ASP A 313 -21.34 -13.37 7.86
CA ASP A 313 -21.29 -11.91 7.89
C ASP A 313 -22.29 -11.41 6.85
N ALA A 314 -23.42 -10.93 7.35
CA ALA A 314 -24.38 -10.18 6.59
C ALA A 314 -23.75 -8.84 6.18
N ASP A 315 -23.77 -8.58 4.88
CA ASP A 315 -23.63 -7.26 4.29
C ASP A 315 -24.56 -6.27 5.01
N THR A 316 -23.99 -5.47 5.92
CA THR A 316 -24.61 -4.22 6.35
C THR A 316 -24.24 -3.16 5.33
N ASN A 317 -25.04 -3.16 4.28
CA ASN A 317 -25.23 -2.04 3.39
C ASN A 317 -26.04 -1.00 4.18
N ASP A 318 -25.38 -0.09 4.90
CA ASP A 318 -26.05 1.07 5.48
C ASP A 318 -25.58 2.35 4.78
N LYS A 319 -26.57 2.94 4.10
CA LYS A 319 -26.54 4.23 3.42
C LYS A 319 -26.70 5.32 4.49
N SER A 320 -25.60 5.92 4.93
CA SER A 320 -25.67 7.25 5.57
C SER A 320 -24.30 7.92 5.61
N SER A 321 -24.01 8.73 4.59
CA SER A 321 -23.37 10.06 4.72
C SER A 321 -23.09 10.59 3.32
N GLU A 322 -24.11 11.21 2.74
CA GLU A 322 -23.91 12.29 1.80
C GLU A 322 -23.14 13.43 2.48
N ASN A 323 -22.35 14.15 1.68
CA ASN A 323 -21.82 15.48 1.92
C ASN A 323 -20.83 15.68 3.07
N GLU A 324 -19.55 15.68 2.72
CA GLU A 324 -18.66 16.78 3.11
C GLU A 324 -17.57 16.96 2.05
N SER A 325 -17.89 17.79 1.06
CA SER A 325 -16.97 18.24 0.02
C SER A 325 -16.33 19.56 0.46
N HIS A 326 -15.17 19.47 1.09
CA HIS A 326 -14.28 20.63 1.17
C HIS A 326 -13.39 20.65 -0.07
N ALA A 327 -13.91 21.28 -1.12
CA ALA A 327 -13.09 21.73 -2.24
C ALA A 327 -12.14 22.85 -1.75
N PRO A 328 -10.85 22.86 -2.14
CA PRO A 328 -9.99 24.01 -1.94
C PRO A 328 -10.44 25.18 -2.84
N PRO A 329 -10.16 26.45 -2.45
CA PRO A 329 -10.63 27.62 -3.16
C PRO A 329 -10.06 27.71 -4.58
N HIS A 330 -10.96 27.99 -5.52
CA HIS A 330 -10.72 28.14 -6.95
C HIS A 330 -9.55 29.08 -7.27
N CYS A 331 -8.57 28.55 -8.02
CA CYS A 331 -7.62 29.38 -8.78
C CYS A 331 -8.32 29.84 -10.08
N ARG A 332 -8.32 31.16 -10.32
CA ARG A 332 -9.03 31.82 -11.43
C ARG A 332 -8.47 31.39 -12.79
N THR A 333 -9.40 31.12 -13.71
CA THR A 333 -9.17 30.85 -15.12
C THR A 333 -8.62 32.09 -15.85
N CYS A 334 -7.58 31.90 -16.65
CA CYS A 334 -7.21 32.81 -17.75
C CYS A 334 -7.89 32.32 -19.03
N THR A 335 -8.69 33.18 -19.66
CA THR A 335 -9.20 33.00 -21.02
C THR A 335 -8.20 33.58 -22.01
N CYS A 336 -7.63 32.76 -22.89
CA CYS A 336 -7.03 33.23 -24.14
C CYS A 336 -8.02 33.00 -25.27
N SER A 337 -8.44 34.09 -25.88
CA SER A 337 -9.22 34.13 -27.11
C SER A 337 -8.26 34.00 -28.30
N SER A 338 -8.54 33.10 -29.22
CA SER A 338 -7.83 33.01 -30.50
C SER A 338 -8.60 33.82 -31.54
N THR A 339 -7.92 34.77 -32.18
CA THR A 339 -8.22 35.27 -33.54
C THR A 339 -7.53 34.39 -34.57
#